data_AF-A0A8J8FNM1-F1
#
_entry.id   AF-A0A8J8FNM1-F1
#
_cell.length_a   1.000
_cell.length_b   1.000
_cell.length_c   1.000
_cell.angle_alpha   90.00
_cell.angle_beta   90.00
_cell.angle_gamma   90.00
#
_symmetry.space_group_name_H-M   'P 1'
#
loop_
_entity.id
_entity.type
_entity.pdbx_description
1 polymer ?
#
loop_
_entity_poly.entity_id
_entity_poly.type
_entity_poly.pdbx_seq_one_letter_code
_entity_poly.pdbx_strand_id
1 'polypeptide(L)'
;MKQLHRKDLFGWSEFNQQRNLDFHSICWVRDQGNVLIDPLPLSEHDLTHLQILGGASIIVIANSDHCRDAENIAAQTGAKIVGPAGE
;
A
#
# COMPACT_ATOMS: atom_id res chain seq x y z
N MET A 1 9.17 -4.81 1.55
CA MET A 1 8.71 -4.33 0.23
C MET A 1 9.91 -4.33 -0.70
N LYS A 2 9.73 -4.74 -1.97
CA LYS A 2 10.79 -4.87 -2.98
C LYS A 2 10.89 -3.57 -3.78
N GLN A 3 12.09 -3.03 -4.00
CA GLN A 3 12.27 -1.88 -4.89
C GLN A 3 11.91 -2.24 -6.33
N LEU A 4 11.26 -1.32 -7.05
CA LEU A 4 10.89 -1.48 -8.46
C LEU A 4 11.93 -0.79 -9.37
N HIS A 5 11.52 -0.44 -10.59
CA HIS A 5 12.36 0.19 -11.61
C HIS A 5 12.82 1.62 -11.26
N ARG A 6 12.22 2.25 -10.24
CA ARG A 6 12.64 3.54 -9.67
C ARG A 6 12.98 3.36 -8.19
N LYS A 7 13.93 4.17 -7.71
CA LYS A 7 14.41 4.13 -6.31
C LYS A 7 13.35 4.54 -5.29
N ASP A 8 12.33 5.27 -5.72
CA ASP A 8 11.24 5.76 -4.89
C ASP A 8 9.96 4.91 -5.00
N LEU A 9 10.02 3.77 -5.70
CA LEU A 9 8.89 2.88 -5.86
C LEU A 9 9.20 1.51 -5.27
N PHE A 10 8.29 1.03 -4.43
CA PHE A 10 8.36 -0.28 -3.80
C PHE A 10 7.06 -1.04 -4.02
N GLY A 11 7.14 -2.36 -4.14
CA GLY A 11 5.98 -3.23 -4.26
C GLY A 11 6.00 -4.41 -3.30
N TRP A 12 4.83 -4.88 -2.93
CA TRP A 12 4.62 -6.17 -2.24
C TRP A 12 3.40 -6.86 -2.82
N SER A 13 3.29 -8.15 -2.54
CA SER A 13 2.29 -9.01 -3.16
C SER A 13 1.77 -10.03 -2.16
N GLU A 14 0.55 -10.49 -2.40
CA GLU A 14 -0.05 -11.64 -1.75
C GLU A 14 -0.58 -12.58 -2.83
N PHE A 15 -0.19 -13.86 -2.75
CA PHE A 15 -0.64 -14.86 -3.70
C PHE A 15 -2.06 -15.33 -3.36
N ASN A 16 -2.97 -15.18 -4.32
CA ASN A 16 -4.33 -15.66 -4.20
C ASN A 16 -4.44 -17.09 -4.79
N GLN A 17 -4.62 -18.09 -3.92
CA GLN A 17 -4.70 -19.49 -4.34
C GLN A 17 -5.89 -19.79 -5.26
N GLN A 18 -7.05 -19.17 -5.00
CA GLN A 18 -8.27 -19.42 -5.78
C GLN A 18 -8.15 -18.95 -7.23
N ARG A 19 -7.53 -17.78 -7.44
CA ARG A 19 -7.33 -17.18 -8.76
C ARG A 19 -5.98 -17.53 -9.39
N ASN A 20 -5.09 -18.19 -8.63
CA ASN A 20 -3.76 -18.60 -9.04
C ASN A 20 -2.92 -17.43 -9.60
N LEU A 21 -2.95 -16.29 -8.91
CA LEU A 21 -2.23 -15.07 -9.28
C LEU A 21 -1.87 -14.26 -8.05
N ASP A 22 -0.91 -13.36 -8.21
CA ASP A 22 -0.57 -12.38 -7.19
C ASP A 22 -1.46 -11.14 -7.30
N PHE A 23 -1.96 -10.68 -6.16
CA PHE A 23 -2.36 -9.28 -6.02
C PHE A 23 -1.14 -8.44 -5.68
N HIS A 24 -1.15 -7.18 -6.10
CA HIS A 24 -0.01 -6.27 -5.93
C HIS A 24 -0.44 -4.95 -5.31
N SER A 25 0.50 -4.38 -4.55
CA SER A 25 0.40 -3.06 -3.94
C SER A 25 1.68 -2.28 -4.20
N ILE A 26 1.56 -0.96 -4.18
CA ILE A 26 2.68 -0.05 -4.44
C ILE A 26 2.81 0.95 -3.29
N CYS A 27 4.04 1.21 -2.89
CA CYS A 27 4.42 2.36 -2.07
C CYS A 27 5.26 3.30 -2.92
N TRP A 28 4.83 4.56 -3.04
CA TRP A 28 5.58 5.64 -3.64
C TRP A 28 6.12 6.57 -2.56
N VAL A 29 7.45 6.57 -2.42
CA VAL A 29 8.18 7.32 -1.40
C VAL A 29 8.42 8.76 -1.85
N ARG A 30 8.08 9.74 -1.00
CA ARG A 30 8.11 11.16 -1.36
C ARG A 30 8.37 12.04 -0.15
N ASP A 31 9.06 13.16 -0.37
CA ASP A 31 9.33 14.16 0.70
C ASP A 31 8.07 14.75 1.33
N GLN A 32 6.96 14.83 0.57
CA GLN A 32 5.68 15.33 1.07
C GLN A 32 4.85 14.28 1.82
N GLY A 33 5.38 13.07 1.99
CA GLY A 33 4.71 11.93 2.57
C GLY A 33 4.44 10.83 1.54
N ASN A 34 4.64 9.59 1.98
CA ASN A 34 4.51 8.43 1.10
C ASN A 34 3.05 8.16 0.74
N VAL A 35 2.84 7.59 -0.43
CA VAL A 35 1.52 7.20 -0.96
C VAL A 35 1.49 5.70 -1.13
N LEU A 36 0.49 5.04 -0.54
CA LEU A 36 0.20 3.64 -0.80
C LEU A 36 -0.91 3.53 -1.84
N ILE A 37 -0.82 2.54 -2.72
CA ILE A 37 -1.84 2.25 -3.74
C ILE A 37 -2.30 0.80 -3.57
N ASP A 38 -3.60 0.63 -3.39
CA ASP A 38 -4.30 -0.64 -3.20
C ASP A 38 -3.59 -1.58 -2.20
N PRO A 39 -3.35 -1.16 -0.95
CA PRO A 39 -2.46 -1.87 -0.04
C PRO A 39 -3.07 -3.20 0.46
N LEU A 40 -2.37 -4.28 0.16
CA LEU A 40 -2.52 -5.60 0.78
C LEU A 40 -1.94 -5.55 2.20
N PRO A 41 -2.26 -6.55 3.05
CA PRO A 41 -1.65 -6.65 4.37
C PRO A 41 -0.13 -6.55 4.32
N LEU A 42 0.42 -5.76 5.24
CA LEU A 42 1.87 -5.65 5.42
C LEU A 42 2.34 -6.76 6.37
N SER A 43 3.41 -7.46 6.00
CA SER A 43 4.15 -8.24 6.99
C SER A 43 4.80 -7.32 8.02
N GLU A 44 5.18 -7.84 9.19
CA GLU A 44 5.92 -7.08 10.20
C GLU A 44 7.19 -6.42 9.64
N HIS A 45 7.91 -7.16 8.78
CA HIS A 45 9.07 -6.65 8.07
C HIS A 45 8.71 -5.49 7.13
N ASP A 46 7.59 -5.59 6.41
CA ASP A 46 7.16 -4.54 5.48
C ASP A 46 6.65 -3.30 6.20
N LEU A 47 5.94 -3.46 7.33
CA LEU A 47 5.52 -2.36 8.18
C LEU A 47 6.74 -1.61 8.75
N THR A 48 7.73 -2.35 9.25
CA THR A 48 8.99 -1.76 9.74
C THR A 48 9.70 -0.99 8.63
N HIS A 49 9.78 -1.58 7.42
CA HIS A 49 10.38 -0.89 6.28
C HIS A 49 9.59 0.37 5.90
N LEU A 50 8.26 0.34 5.92
CA LEU A 50 7.42 1.52 5.66
C LEU A 50 7.68 2.64 6.68
N GLN A 51 7.79 2.29 7.97
CA GLN A 51 8.11 3.26 9.03
C GLN A 51 9.48 3.90 8.82
N ILE A 52 10.51 3.13 8.46
CA ILE A 52 11.85 3.65 8.13
C ILE A 52 11.81 4.61 6.94
N LEU A 53 10.94 4.35 5.95
CA LEU A 53 10.72 5.22 4.80
C LEU A 53 9.89 6.46 5.12
N GLY A 54 9.44 6.66 6.37
CA GLY A 54 8.66 7.82 6.80
C GLY A 54 7.15 7.58 6.94
N GLY A 55 6.71 6.32 7.00
CA GLY A 55 5.30 5.96 7.17
C GLY A 55 4.49 6.15 5.89
N ALA A 56 3.20 6.47 6.02
CA ALA A 56 2.30 6.76 4.90
C ALA A 56 1.42 7.99 5.23
N SER A 57 1.16 8.80 4.22
CA SER A 57 0.32 10.01 4.33
C SER A 57 -1.02 9.85 3.62
N ILE A 58 -1.05 9.10 2.51
CA ILE A 58 -2.23 8.86 1.69
C ILE A 58 -2.27 7.39 1.31
N ILE A 59 -3.47 6.81 1.34
CA ILE A 59 -3.79 5.53 0.74
C ILE A 59 -4.78 5.78 -0.39
N VAL A 60 -4.41 5.41 -1.61
CA VAL A 60 -5.26 5.48 -2.80
C VAL A 60 -5.84 4.10 -3.05
N ILE A 61 -7.16 4.01 -3.12
CA ILE A 61 -7.91 2.82 -3.52
C ILE A 61 -8.43 3.04 -4.94
N ALA A 62 -8.11 2.13 -5.86
CA ALA A 62 -8.50 2.25 -7.26
C ALA A 62 -9.98 1.90 -7.50
N ASN A 63 -10.54 0.96 -6.73
CA ASN A 63 -11.94 0.54 -6.75
C ASN A 63 -12.31 -0.16 -5.42
N SER A 64 -13.60 -0.36 -5.18
CA SER A 64 -14.17 -0.98 -3.98
C SER A 64 -13.66 -2.39 -3.69
N ASP A 65 -13.33 -3.19 -4.72
CA ASP A 65 -12.73 -4.52 -4.56
C ASP A 65 -11.28 -4.45 -4.01
N HIS A 66 -10.66 -3.28 -4.05
CA HIS A 66 -9.28 -3.05 -3.63
C HIS A 66 -9.14 -2.41 -2.24
N CYS A 67 -10.23 -2.30 -1.46
CA CYS A 67 -10.18 -1.80 -0.08
C CYS A 67 -9.17 -2.56 0.80
N ARG A 68 -9.06 -3.89 0.61
CA ARG A 68 -7.99 -4.74 1.17
C ARG A 68 -7.69 -4.42 2.64
N ASP A 69 -6.44 -4.06 2.98
CA ASP A 69 -6.02 -3.76 4.36
C ASP A 69 -5.91 -2.25 4.63
N ALA A 70 -6.52 -1.42 3.78
CA ALA A 70 -6.36 0.03 3.82
C ALA A 70 -6.76 0.64 5.17
N GLU A 71 -7.86 0.20 5.78
CA GLU A 71 -8.34 0.72 7.06
C GLU A 71 -7.36 0.43 8.21
N ASN A 72 -6.84 -0.79 8.28
CA ASN A 72 -5.88 -1.18 9.30
C ASN A 72 -4.56 -0.43 9.15
N ILE A 73 -4.09 -0.24 7.91
CA ILE A 73 -2.86 0.51 7.65
C ILE A 73 -3.07 2.00 7.94
N ALA A 74 -4.23 2.57 7.59
CA ALA A 74 -4.59 3.95 7.93
C ALA A 74 -4.61 4.16 9.45
N ALA A 75 -5.19 3.23 10.21
CA ALA A 75 -5.21 3.29 11.67
C ALA A 75 -3.80 3.30 12.29
N GLN A 76 -2.87 2.56 11.70
CA GLN A 76 -1.48 2.47 12.17
C GLN A 76 -0.60 3.66 11.76
N THR A 77 -0.88 4.26 10.61
CA THR A 77 -0.03 5.29 10.00
C THR A 77 -0.60 6.71 10.12
N GLY A 78 -1.90 6.84 10.37
CA GLY A 78 -2.63 8.10 10.27
C GLY A 78 -2.90 8.54 8.82
N ALA A 79 -2.64 7.69 7.82
CA ALA A 79 -2.81 8.04 6.43
C ALA A 79 -4.28 8.31 6.07
N LYS A 80 -4.51 9.30 5.21
CA LYS A 80 -5.85 9.58 4.66
C LYS A 80 -6.16 8.59 3.53
N ILE A 81 -7.29 7.91 3.62
CA ILE A 81 -7.80 7.07 2.53
C ILE A 81 -8.55 7.95 1.53
N VAL A 82 -8.26 7.75 0.24
CA VAL A 82 -8.99 8.33 -0.89
C VAL A 82 -9.35 7.23 -1.88
N GLY A 83 -10.56 7.32 -2.44
CA GLY A 83 -11.07 6.36 -3.43
C GLY A 83 -11.83 7.08 -4.55
N PRO A 84 -12.30 6.35 -5.56
CA PRO A 84 -13.11 6.91 -6.63
C PRO A 84 -14.44 7.44 -6.09
N ALA A 85 -14.86 8.62 -6.54
CA ALA A 85 -16.14 9.21 -6.10
C ALA A 85 -17.38 8.47 -6.65
N GLY A 86 -17.19 7.59 -7.64
CA GLY A 86 -18.27 6.84 -8.30
C GLY A 86 -18.55 5.46 -7.68
N GLU A 87 -17.91 5.14 -6.56
CA GLU A 87 -18.08 3.89 -5.81
C GLU A 87 -18.30 4.16 -4.31
#